data_AF-A0A7W0VKJ3-F1
#
_entry.id   AF-A0A7W0VKJ3-F1
#
_cell.length_a   1.000
_cell.length_b   1.000
_cell.length_c   1.000
_cell.angle_alpha   90.00
_cell.angle_beta   90.00
_cell.angle_gamma   90.00
#
_symmetry.space_group_name_H-M   'P 1'
#
loop_
_entity.id
_entity.type
_entity.pdbx_description
1 polymer ?
#
loop_
_entity_poly.entity_id
_entity_poly.type
_entity_poly.pdbx_seq_one_letter_code
_entity_poly.pdbx_strand_id
1 'polypeptide(L)'
;MRFLLFVALIGCGSKDDGPSCDKVVDNMLVITKSAMPPGHDGMDAGNNRKQMVDQCVKRNMSADQRRCLATAKDVAGMAACTPKK
;
A
#
# COMPACT_ATOMS: atom_id res chain seq x y z
N MET A 1 -5.32 -44.81 -29.39
CA MET A 1 -4.60 -43.74 -28.67
C MET A 1 -5.43 -42.47 -28.74
N ARG A 2 -6.13 -42.10 -27.67
CA ARG A 2 -6.96 -40.90 -27.59
C ARG A 2 -6.55 -40.17 -26.31
N PHE A 3 -5.45 -39.42 -26.40
CA PHE A 3 -4.93 -38.61 -25.29
C PHE A 3 -5.84 -37.39 -25.15
N LEU A 4 -6.63 -37.38 -24.07
CA LEU A 4 -7.42 -36.23 -23.64
C LEU A 4 -6.46 -35.13 -23.16
N LEU A 5 -6.37 -34.07 -23.94
CA LEU A 5 -5.71 -32.81 -23.59
C LEU A 5 -6.42 -32.19 -22.38
N PHE A 6 -5.84 -32.38 -21.20
CA PHE A 6 -6.11 -31.55 -20.03
C PHE A 6 -5.49 -30.17 -20.27
N VAL A 7 -6.29 -29.22 -20.74
CA VAL A 7 -5.93 -27.79 -20.74
C VAL A 7 -6.02 -27.33 -19.28
N ALA A 8 -4.88 -27.38 -18.60
CA ALA A 8 -4.70 -26.79 -17.30
C ALA A 8 -4.79 -25.26 -17.45
N LEU A 9 -5.95 -24.70 -17.13
CA LEU A 9 -6.15 -23.27 -16.85
C LEU A 9 -5.40 -22.91 -15.56
N ILE A 10 -4.07 -22.86 -15.60
CA ILE A 10 -3.24 -22.37 -14.50
C ILE A 10 -2.68 -21.03 -14.95
N GLY A 11 -3.22 -19.94 -14.41
CA GLY A 11 -2.62 -18.61 -14.60
C GLY A 11 -3.55 -17.40 -14.56
N CYS A 12 -4.80 -17.50 -14.10
CA CYS A 12 -5.53 -16.32 -13.65
C CYS A 12 -5.02 -15.94 -12.25
N GLY A 13 -4.22 -14.88 -12.17
CA GLY A 13 -3.73 -14.37 -10.90
C GLY A 13 -2.48 -13.56 -11.10
N SER A 14 -2.63 -12.33 -11.61
CA SER A 14 -1.62 -11.30 -11.42
C SER A 14 -1.37 -11.22 -9.92
N LYS A 15 -0.27 -11.83 -9.44
CA LYS A 15 0.21 -11.56 -8.09
C LYS A 15 0.42 -10.06 -8.04
N ASP A 16 -0.28 -9.41 -7.13
CA ASP A 16 -0.09 -7.99 -6.91
C ASP A 16 1.30 -7.80 -6.30
N ASP A 17 2.31 -7.71 -7.18
CA ASP A 17 3.75 -7.59 -6.87
C ASP A 17 4.11 -6.23 -6.21
N GLY A 18 3.12 -5.49 -5.74
CA GLY A 18 3.32 -4.26 -4.97
C GLY A 18 3.68 -4.54 -3.50
N PRO A 19 4.26 -3.56 -2.79
CA PRO A 19 4.46 -3.63 -1.35
C PRO A 19 3.16 -3.94 -0.61
N SER A 20 3.24 -4.72 0.47
CA SER A 20 2.07 -4.97 1.32
C SER A 20 1.53 -3.68 1.92
N CYS A 21 0.24 -3.68 2.26
CA CYS A 21 -0.39 -2.54 2.92
C CYS A 21 0.29 -2.17 4.25
N ASP A 22 0.84 -3.16 4.97
CA ASP A 22 1.69 -2.91 6.14
C ASP A 22 2.89 -2.02 5.80
N LYS A 23 3.67 -2.37 4.76
CA LYS A 23 4.85 -1.59 4.36
C LYS A 23 4.48 -0.18 3.90
N VAL A 24 3.36 -0.05 3.19
CA VAL A 24 2.84 1.25 2.75
C VAL A 24 2.51 2.12 3.96
N VAL A 25 1.72 1.59 4.89
CA VAL A 25 1.28 2.31 6.09
C VAL A 25 2.46 2.67 6.99
N ASP A 26 3.43 1.76 7.16
CA ASP A 26 4.63 2.04 7.94
C ASP A 26 5.40 3.24 7.41
N ASN A 27 5.61 3.31 6.08
CA ASN A 27 6.27 4.47 5.46
C ASN A 27 5.45 5.75 5.65
N MET A 28 4.13 5.70 5.46
CA MET A 28 3.25 6.85 5.66
C MET A 28 3.31 7.37 7.10
N LEU A 29 3.36 6.47 8.09
CA LEU A 29 3.48 6.83 9.50
C LEU A 29 4.84 7.46 9.82
N VAL A 30 5.93 6.95 9.25
CA VAL A 30 7.26 7.56 9.39
C VAL A 30 7.23 8.99 8.87
N ILE A 31 6.77 9.20 7.64
CA ILE A 31 6.68 10.52 7.02
C ILE A 31 5.81 11.48 7.85
N THR A 32 4.63 11.01 8.28
CA THR A 32 3.67 11.83 9.02
C THR A 32 4.25 12.25 10.36
N LYS A 33 4.93 11.33 11.07
CA LYS A 33 5.64 11.64 12.32
C LYS A 33 6.76 12.65 12.11
N SER A 34 7.54 12.51 11.05
CA SER A 34 8.62 13.46 10.72
C SER A 34 8.12 14.84 10.33
N ALA A 35 6.89 14.95 9.81
CA ALA A 35 6.27 16.21 9.44
C ALA A 35 5.48 16.89 10.58
N MET A 36 5.31 16.22 11.74
CA MET A 36 4.58 16.81 12.86
C MET A 36 5.42 17.90 13.54
N PRO A 37 4.83 19.08 13.77
CA PRO A 37 5.53 20.15 14.50
C PRO A 37 5.72 19.76 15.97
N PRO A 38 6.80 20.24 16.61
CA PRO A 38 7.04 19.99 18.03
C PRO A 38 5.84 20.41 18.89
N GLY A 39 5.48 19.59 19.88
CA GLY A 39 4.30 19.81 20.73
C GLY A 39 3.03 19.08 20.28
N HIS A 40 3.07 18.36 19.14
CA HIS A 40 2.01 17.45 18.69
C HIS A 40 2.38 15.98 18.87
N ASP A 41 3.43 15.68 19.65
CA ASP A 41 3.95 14.32 19.88
C ASP A 41 2.93 13.38 20.54
N GLY A 42 1.86 13.94 21.15
CA GLY A 42 0.73 13.20 21.70
C GLY A 42 -0.40 12.89 20.70
N MET A 43 -0.35 13.42 19.46
CA MET A 43 -1.22 12.95 18.40
C MET A 43 -0.67 11.63 17.87
N ASP A 44 -1.19 10.55 18.43
CA ASP A 44 -0.82 9.18 18.14
C ASP A 44 -1.17 8.78 16.69
N ALA A 45 -0.41 9.27 15.72
CA ALA A 45 -0.48 8.82 14.33
C ALA A 45 -0.31 7.29 14.26
N GLY A 46 0.44 6.71 15.20
CA GLY A 46 0.70 5.27 15.28
C GLY A 46 -0.41 4.41 15.91
N ASN A 47 -1.28 4.94 16.80
CA ASN A 47 -2.27 4.10 17.49
C ASN A 47 -3.32 3.50 16.56
N ASN A 48 -3.50 4.08 15.37
CA ASN A 48 -4.46 3.62 14.39
C ASN A 48 -3.81 2.82 13.23
N ARG A 49 -2.56 2.36 13.38
CA ARG A 49 -1.85 1.60 12.33
C ARG A 49 -2.69 0.46 11.76
N LYS A 50 -3.31 -0.36 12.63
CA LYS A 50 -4.15 -1.48 12.19
C LYS A 50 -5.31 -1.00 11.32
N GLN A 51 -6.02 0.05 11.76
CA GLN A 51 -7.10 0.63 10.99
C GLN A 51 -6.62 1.16 9.64
N MET A 52 -5.44 1.78 9.57
CA MET A 52 -4.85 2.25 8.32
C MET A 52 -4.50 1.11 7.36
N VAL A 53 -3.98 -0.01 7.87
CA VAL A 53 -3.73 -1.22 7.06
C VAL A 53 -5.03 -1.80 6.54
N ASP A 54 -6.05 -1.94 7.40
CA ASP A 54 -7.37 -2.45 7.02
C ASP A 54 -8.02 -1.54 5.96
N GLN A 55 -7.85 -0.21 6.07
CA GLN A 55 -8.30 0.75 5.06
C GLN A 55 -7.51 0.63 3.75
N CYS A 56 -6.19 0.41 3.81
CA CYS A 56 -5.39 0.18 2.61
C CYS A 56 -5.86 -1.05 1.84
N VAL A 57 -6.12 -2.16 2.55
CA VAL A 57 -6.66 -3.39 1.96
C VAL A 57 -8.05 -3.13 1.37
N LYS A 58 -8.94 -2.47 2.13
CA LYS A 58 -10.31 -2.16 1.68
C LYS A 58 -10.36 -1.26 0.44
N ARG A 59 -9.42 -0.33 0.31
CA ARG A 59 -9.30 0.57 -0.85
C ARG A 59 -8.80 -0.14 -2.11
N ASN A 60 -8.34 -1.39 -1.98
CA ASN A 60 -7.84 -2.22 -3.08
C ASN A 60 -6.89 -1.44 -4.00
N MET A 61 -5.92 -0.74 -3.39
CA MET A 61 -4.96 0.09 -4.11
C MET A 61 -4.16 -0.77 -5.09
N SER A 62 -3.90 -0.24 -6.28
CA SER A 62 -3.09 -0.94 -7.27
C SER A 62 -1.64 -1.12 -6.80
N ALA A 63 -0.94 -2.10 -7.37
CA ALA A 63 0.49 -2.34 -7.15
C ALA A 63 1.32 -1.05 -7.27
N ASP A 64 1.06 -0.26 -8.33
CA ASP A 64 1.81 0.96 -8.63
C ASP A 64 1.52 2.08 -7.64
N GLN A 65 0.27 2.20 -7.19
CA GLN A 65 -0.08 3.15 -6.14
C GLN A 65 0.61 2.78 -4.82
N ARG A 66 0.62 1.49 -4.46
CA ARG A 66 1.32 1.00 -3.26
C ARG A 66 2.84 1.22 -3.35
N ARG A 67 3.45 1.01 -4.54
CA ARG A 67 4.88 1.31 -4.78
C ARG A 67 5.18 2.80 -4.63
N CYS A 68 4.33 3.67 -5.19
CA CYS A 68 4.49 5.11 -5.05
C CYS A 68 4.48 5.52 -3.57
N LEU A 69 3.46 5.10 -2.82
CA LEU A 69 3.32 5.45 -1.40
C LEU A 69 4.44 4.87 -0.53
N ALA A 70 4.92 3.65 -0.84
CA ALA A 70 6.02 3.02 -0.11
C ALA A 70 7.40 3.65 -0.37
N THR A 71 7.54 4.45 -1.43
CA THR A 71 8.80 5.11 -1.81
C THR A 71 8.77 6.63 -1.65
N ALA A 72 7.60 7.19 -1.32
CA ALA A 72 7.47 8.59 -0.94
C ALA A 72 8.42 8.92 0.23
N LYS A 73 8.95 10.15 0.22
CA LYS A 73 9.93 10.62 1.22
C LYS A 73 9.37 11.67 2.18
N ASP A 74 8.29 12.32 1.78
CA ASP A 74 7.65 13.40 2.50
C ASP A 74 6.15 13.46 2.18
N VAL A 75 5.44 14.37 2.83
CA VAL A 75 3.99 14.55 2.67
C VAL A 75 3.62 14.96 1.25
N ALA A 76 4.48 15.73 0.56
CA ALA A 76 4.24 16.15 -0.82
C ALA A 76 4.34 14.95 -1.78
N GLY A 77 5.32 14.08 -1.58
CA GLY A 77 5.48 12.83 -2.32
C GLY A 77 4.31 11.88 -2.12
N MET A 78 3.77 11.77 -0.89
CA MET A 78 2.54 11.01 -0.65
C MET A 78 1.33 11.59 -1.41
N ALA A 79 1.17 12.91 -1.40
CA ALA A 79 0.07 13.59 -2.09
C ALA A 79 0.13 13.43 -3.62
N ALA A 80 1.34 13.31 -4.19
CA ALA A 80 1.55 13.04 -5.61
C ALA A 80 1.13 11.62 -6.04
N CYS A 81 1.03 10.67 -5.11
CA CYS A 81 0.61 9.28 -5.36
C CYS A 81 -0.91 9.12 -5.56
N THR A 82 -1.47 9.90 -6.48
CA THR A 82 -2.87 9.81 -6.87
C THR A 82 -3.11 8.63 -7.81
N PRO A 83 -4.27 7.95 -7.71
CA PRO A 83 -4.66 7.00 -8.74
C PRO A 83 -4.81 7.76 -10.06
N LYS A 84 -4.08 7.35 -11.10
CA LYS A 84 -4.30 7.87 -12.44
C LYS A 84 -5.73 7.49 -12.85
N LYS A 85 -6.55 8.50 -13.14
CA LYS A 85 -7.91 8.31 -13.66
C LYS A 85 -7.87 7.74 -15.07
#